data_AF-A0A3M1LIV7-F1
#
_entry.id   AF-A0A3M1LIV7-F1
#
_cell.length_a   1.000
_cell.length_b   1.000
_cell.length_c   1.000
_cell.angle_alpha   90.00
_cell.angle_beta   90.00
_cell.angle_gamma   90.00
#
_symmetry.space_group_name_H-M   'P 1'
#
loop_
_entity.id
_entity.type
_entity.pdbx_description
1 polymer ?
#
loop_
_entity_poly.entity_id
_entity_poly.type
_entity_poly.pdbx_seq_one_letter_code
_entity_poly.pdbx_strand_id
1 'polypeptide(L)'
;AARFAGLTHWTPGHCFNYGEVQSLDPQSCRIERVTWNGMSFETPQPSEGYTNHTNVVFELFNGGLNLLTLEGNPTDADQVLEWKVWIDFDKDGRFEDGEAILQDCGGAQVQTTLALPKLHRLPLITRMRVLRGIVFHYDEPQTLEVGEVEDYTVMILE
;
A
#
# COMPACT_ATOMS: atom_id res chain seq x y z
N ALA A 1 11.70 -12.08 -4.36
CA ALA A 1 12.00 -11.74 -2.95
C ALA A 1 12.23 -10.24 -2.87
N ALA A 2 11.41 -9.50 -2.12
CA ALA A 2 11.69 -8.11 -1.80
C ALA A 2 13.08 -8.02 -1.14
N ARG A 3 13.94 -7.14 -1.66
CA ARG A 3 15.30 -7.01 -1.13
C ARG A 3 15.21 -6.19 0.16
N PHE A 4 15.61 -6.80 1.28
CA PHE A 4 15.94 -6.06 2.50
C PHE A 4 17.08 -5.09 2.15
N ALA A 5 16.75 -3.82 1.90
CA ALA A 5 17.78 -2.81 1.72
C ALA A 5 18.52 -2.66 3.05
N GLY A 6 19.82 -2.98 3.06
CA GLY A 6 20.72 -2.91 4.20
C GLY A 6 20.96 -1.47 4.68
N LEU A 7 19.92 -0.83 5.23
CA LEU A 7 19.99 0.43 5.94
C LEU A 7 20.58 0.17 7.33
N THR A 8 21.88 0.37 7.49
CA THR A 8 22.60 0.21 8.76
C THR A 8 22.67 1.49 9.60
N HIS A 9 22.03 2.57 9.13
CA HIS A 9 22.08 3.88 9.78
C HIS A 9 20.77 4.64 9.55
N TRP A 10 20.09 4.98 10.64
CA TRP A 10 19.00 5.95 10.68
C TRP A 10 19.59 7.33 10.93
N THR A 11 19.33 8.29 10.05
CA THR A 11 19.36 9.71 10.39
C THR A 11 17.94 10.10 10.78
N PRO A 12 17.70 10.66 11.98
CA PRO A 12 16.41 11.26 12.31
C PRO A 12 16.16 12.49 11.45
N GLY A 13 15.72 12.28 10.21
CA GLY A 13 14.94 13.26 9.46
C GLY A 13 13.53 13.26 10.02
N HIS A 14 12.85 14.41 9.98
CA HIS A 14 11.46 14.58 10.39
C HIS A 14 10.63 13.31 10.18
N CYS A 15 10.11 12.71 11.26
CA CYS A 15 9.04 11.71 11.14
C CYS A 15 7.84 12.44 10.56
N PHE A 16 7.68 12.35 9.25
CA PHE A 16 6.38 12.50 8.63
C PHE A 16 5.46 11.49 9.33
N ASN A 17 4.56 11.98 10.18
CA ASN A 17 3.62 11.16 10.91
C ASN A 17 2.52 10.73 9.94
N TYR A 18 2.82 9.72 9.11
CA TYR A 18 1.78 8.98 8.41
C TYR A 18 0.76 8.51 9.44
N GLY A 19 -0.51 8.83 9.23
CA GLY A 19 -1.58 8.47 10.16
C GLY A 19 -1.70 6.95 10.25
N GLU A 20 -1.72 6.40 11.47
CA GLU A 20 -2.12 5.00 11.65
C GLU A 20 -3.64 4.91 11.52
N VAL A 21 -4.10 3.92 10.77
CA VAL A 21 -5.53 3.70 10.56
C VAL A 21 -6.05 2.72 11.59
N GLN A 22 -7.10 3.08 12.32
CA GLN A 22 -7.73 2.15 13.24
C GLN A 22 -8.75 1.28 12.51
N SER A 23 -8.58 -0.05 12.49
CA SER A 23 -9.64 -0.96 12.05
C SER A 23 -10.45 -1.48 13.22
N LEU A 24 -11.78 -1.42 13.12
CA LEU A 24 -12.69 -1.95 14.14
C LEU A 24 -12.92 -3.47 13.99
N ASP A 25 -12.78 -3.99 12.78
CA ASP A 25 -12.87 -5.42 12.46
C ASP A 25 -11.76 -5.85 11.46
N PRO A 26 -10.52 -5.99 11.95
CA PRO A 26 -9.38 -6.33 11.11
C PRO A 26 -9.34 -7.81 10.67
N GLN A 27 -10.12 -8.69 11.31
CA GLN A 27 -10.06 -10.13 11.02
C GLN A 27 -10.96 -10.53 9.85
N SER A 28 -12.04 -9.78 9.61
CA SER A 28 -13.03 -10.11 8.56
C SER A 28 -12.49 -9.88 7.15
N CYS A 29 -11.62 -8.88 6.97
CA CYS A 29 -11.04 -8.53 5.68
C CYS A 29 -9.57 -8.15 5.86
N ARG A 30 -8.68 -8.92 5.24
CA ARG A 30 -7.23 -8.81 5.33
C ARG A 30 -6.57 -8.80 3.97
N ILE A 31 -5.37 -8.24 3.95
CA ILE A 31 -4.39 -8.30 2.87
C ILE A 31 -3.49 -9.51 3.18
N GLU A 32 -3.35 -10.43 2.23
CA GLU A 32 -2.55 -11.64 2.40
C GLU A 32 -1.23 -11.57 1.64
N ARG A 33 -1.25 -10.90 0.47
CA ARG A 33 -0.05 -10.74 -0.35
C ARG A 33 -0.12 -9.47 -1.19
N VAL A 34 0.99 -8.73 -1.21
CA VAL A 34 1.23 -7.65 -2.17
C VAL A 34 2.37 -8.08 -3.09
N THR A 35 2.14 -8.01 -4.41
CA THR A 35 3.15 -8.34 -5.42
C THR A 35 3.31 -7.20 -6.43
N TRP A 36 4.53 -6.70 -6.55
CA TRP A 36 4.93 -5.73 -7.56
C TRP A 36 6.02 -6.30 -8.45
N ASN A 37 5.81 -6.31 -9.77
CA ASN A 37 6.83 -6.73 -10.76
C ASN A 37 7.47 -8.09 -10.44
N GLY A 38 6.69 -9.02 -9.86
CA GLY A 38 7.15 -10.35 -9.44
C GLY A 38 7.85 -10.42 -8.07
N MET A 39 8.04 -9.29 -7.38
CA MET A 39 8.43 -9.27 -5.96
C MET A 39 7.18 -9.33 -5.11
N SER A 40 7.08 -10.35 -4.26
CA SER A 40 5.99 -10.51 -3.32
C SER A 40 6.43 -10.33 -1.87
N PHE A 41 5.49 -9.87 -1.06
CA PHE A 41 5.52 -9.98 0.39
C PHE A 41 4.20 -10.59 0.86
N GLU A 42 4.29 -11.57 1.76
CA GLU A 42 3.13 -12.21 2.39
C GLU A 42 2.99 -11.69 3.82
N THR A 43 1.80 -11.22 4.16
CA THR A 43 1.50 -10.68 5.48
C THR A 43 1.34 -11.83 6.47
N PRO A 44 2.18 -11.90 7.54
CA PRO A 44 2.01 -12.88 8.59
C PRO A 44 0.67 -12.68 9.32
N GLN A 45 -0.05 -13.77 9.58
CA GLN A 45 -1.29 -13.73 10.37
C GLN A 45 -1.00 -13.62 11.88
N PRO A 46 -1.93 -13.04 12.68
CA PRO A 46 -3.19 -12.39 12.29
C PRO A 46 -3.03 -10.89 11.93
N SER A 47 -3.98 -10.32 11.21
CA SER A 47 -4.04 -8.88 10.93
C SER A 47 -4.21 -8.05 12.22
N GLU A 48 -3.54 -6.91 12.34
CA GLU A 48 -3.81 -5.93 13.41
C GLU A 48 -4.63 -4.72 12.92
N GLY A 49 -5.12 -4.76 11.67
CA GLY A 49 -5.90 -3.69 11.04
C GLY A 49 -5.06 -2.59 10.43
N TYR A 50 -3.98 -2.19 11.09
CA TYR A 50 -2.91 -1.42 10.48
C TYR A 50 -1.58 -2.11 10.75
N THR A 51 -0.75 -2.27 9.72
CA THR A 51 0.60 -2.82 9.88
C THR A 51 1.63 -2.01 9.10
N ASN A 52 2.72 -1.65 9.77
CA ASN A 52 3.82 -0.91 9.18
C ASN A 52 4.91 -1.88 8.69
N HIS A 53 4.90 -2.18 7.39
CA HIS A 53 5.89 -2.97 6.66
C HIS A 53 6.92 -2.10 5.92
N THR A 54 7.24 -0.89 6.40
CA THR A 54 8.22 -0.01 5.72
C THR A 54 9.64 -0.56 5.64
N ASN A 55 9.94 -1.66 6.35
CA ASN A 55 11.16 -2.45 6.18
C ASN A 55 11.15 -3.34 4.91
N VAL A 56 10.00 -3.51 4.25
CA VAL A 56 9.83 -4.19 2.97
C VAL A 56 9.86 -3.15 1.85
N VAL A 57 10.71 -3.40 0.85
CA VAL A 57 10.93 -2.46 -0.26
C VAL A 57 10.51 -3.10 -1.58
N PHE A 58 9.61 -2.44 -2.31
CA PHE A 58 9.27 -2.78 -3.70
C PHE A 58 9.94 -1.80 -4.69
N GLU A 59 10.52 -2.34 -5.75
CA GLU A 59 11.07 -1.59 -6.89
C GLU A 59 10.01 -1.37 -7.98
N LEU A 60 9.80 -0.10 -8.33
CA LEU A 60 8.89 0.33 -9.39
C LEU A 60 9.64 1.14 -10.45
N PHE A 61 9.09 1.21 -11.67
CA PHE A 61 9.71 1.89 -12.80
C PHE A 61 8.94 3.16 -13.18
N ASN A 62 9.64 4.30 -13.25
CA ASN A 62 9.09 5.57 -13.72
C ASN A 62 8.85 5.53 -15.24
N GLY A 63 7.73 6.07 -15.71
CA GLY A 63 7.43 6.13 -17.16
C GLY A 63 7.25 4.76 -17.84
N GLY A 64 7.35 3.66 -17.09
CA GLY A 64 7.07 2.30 -17.51
C GLY A 64 5.78 1.74 -16.91
N LEU A 65 5.45 0.51 -17.30
CA LEU A 65 4.32 -0.24 -16.77
C LEU A 65 4.78 -1.11 -15.60
N ASN A 66 4.06 -1.03 -14.48
CA ASN A 66 4.31 -1.81 -13.28
C ASN A 66 3.14 -2.77 -13.04
N LEU A 67 3.43 -4.07 -12.93
CA LEU A 67 2.42 -5.08 -12.67
C LEU A 67 2.18 -5.19 -11.16
N LEU A 68 0.96 -4.89 -10.72
CA LEU A 68 0.47 -5.06 -9.36
C LEU A 68 -0.43 -6.29 -9.29
N THR A 69 -0.19 -7.16 -8.32
CA THR A 69 -1.15 -8.16 -7.87
C THR A 69 -1.39 -8.00 -6.37
N LEU A 70 -2.66 -7.86 -5.99
CA LEU A 70 -3.12 -7.80 -4.61
C LEU A 70 -3.95 -9.04 -4.34
N GLU A 71 -3.69 -9.69 -3.21
CA GLU A 71 -4.41 -10.86 -2.75
C GLU A 71 -4.81 -10.66 -1.29
N GLY A 72 -6.08 -10.89 -0.98
CA GLY A 72 -6.64 -10.86 0.36
C GLY A 72 -7.43 -12.14 0.63
N ASN A 73 -7.93 -12.27 1.86
CA ASN A 73 -8.76 -13.44 2.19
C ASN A 73 -10.09 -13.42 1.43
N PRO A 74 -10.67 -14.60 1.17
CA PRO A 74 -12.07 -14.71 0.77
C PRO A 74 -12.97 -14.04 1.81
N THR A 75 -13.93 -13.27 1.32
CA THR A 75 -14.96 -12.57 2.11
C THR A 75 -16.33 -12.91 1.56
N ASP A 76 -17.38 -12.74 2.35
CA ASP A 76 -18.74 -12.99 1.90
C ASP A 76 -19.12 -12.07 0.73
N ALA A 77 -19.84 -12.59 -0.25
CA ALA A 77 -20.15 -11.89 -1.50
C ALA A 77 -21.04 -10.64 -1.32
N ASP A 78 -21.70 -10.51 -0.16
CA ASP A 78 -22.59 -9.39 0.15
C ASP A 78 -21.83 -8.16 0.70
N GLN A 79 -20.54 -8.30 1.02
CA GLN A 79 -19.69 -7.17 1.42
C GLN A 79 -18.99 -6.57 0.19
N VAL A 80 -19.36 -5.33 -0.16
CA VAL A 80 -18.60 -4.55 -1.16
C VAL A 80 -17.34 -4.02 -0.48
N LEU A 81 -16.20 -4.63 -0.81
CA LEU A 81 -14.90 -4.22 -0.32
C LEU A 81 -14.13 -3.50 -1.43
N GLU A 82 -13.31 -2.55 -1.02
CA GLU A 82 -12.46 -1.80 -1.92
C GLU A 82 -10.99 -2.07 -1.62
N TRP A 83 -10.21 -2.17 -2.69
CA TRP A 83 -8.77 -2.00 -2.67
C TRP A 83 -8.45 -0.56 -3.01
N LYS A 84 -7.59 0.08 -2.22
CA LYS A 84 -7.04 1.39 -2.55
C LYS A 84 -5.54 1.42 -2.29
N VAL A 85 -4.79 1.99 -3.23
CA VAL A 85 -3.33 2.08 -3.14
C VAL A 85 -2.90 3.50 -3.40
N TRP A 86 -2.07 4.04 -2.49
CA TRP A 86 -1.46 5.36 -2.62
C TRP A 86 0.05 5.25 -2.62
N ILE A 87 0.72 6.21 -3.27
CA ILE A 87 2.16 6.45 -3.15
C ILE A 87 2.37 7.92 -2.87
N ASP A 88 2.99 8.25 -1.74
CA ASP A 88 3.33 9.62 -1.33
C ASP A 88 4.45 10.17 -2.23
N PHE A 89 4.09 10.80 -3.35
CA PHE A 89 5.04 11.22 -4.38
C PHE A 89 5.79 12.49 -4.00
N ASP A 90 5.17 13.37 -3.21
CA ASP A 90 5.74 14.66 -2.84
C ASP A 90 6.46 14.65 -1.48
N LYS A 91 6.34 13.55 -0.72
CA LYS A 91 6.98 13.26 0.56
C LYS A 91 6.53 14.19 1.67
N ASP A 92 5.26 14.57 1.68
CA ASP A 92 4.70 15.43 2.71
C ASP A 92 4.20 14.66 3.95
N GLY A 93 4.16 13.32 3.88
CA GLY A 93 3.74 12.47 4.98
C GLY A 93 2.25 12.16 5.04
N ARG A 94 1.50 12.47 3.99
CA ARG A 94 0.06 12.23 3.89
C ARG A 94 -0.22 11.45 2.61
N PHE A 95 -1.38 10.83 2.55
CA PHE A 95 -1.87 10.21 1.32
C PHE A 95 -3.04 11.01 0.79
N GLU A 96 -2.78 11.80 -0.25
CA GLU A 96 -3.77 12.66 -0.88
C GLU A 96 -4.50 11.92 -2.02
N ASP A 97 -5.67 12.40 -2.42
CA ASP A 97 -6.43 11.82 -3.54
C ASP A 97 -5.64 11.81 -4.86
N GLY A 98 -4.79 12.82 -5.08
CA GLY A 98 -3.91 12.89 -6.27
C GLY A 98 -2.82 11.82 -6.29
N GLU A 99 -2.60 11.13 -5.18
CA GLU A 99 -1.56 10.12 -4.98
C GLU A 99 -2.11 8.69 -5.00
N ALA A 100 -3.44 8.54 -5.06
CA ALA A 100 -4.09 7.27 -5.27
C ALA A 100 -3.77 6.75 -6.69
N ILE A 101 -3.09 5.62 -6.77
CA ILE A 101 -2.73 4.97 -8.04
C ILE A 101 -3.65 3.78 -8.39
N LEU A 102 -4.47 3.33 -7.43
CA LEU A 102 -5.48 2.31 -7.64
C LEU A 102 -6.68 2.58 -6.73
N GLN A 103 -7.88 2.44 -7.29
CA GLN A 103 -9.12 2.20 -6.55
C GLN A 103 -9.89 1.13 -7.31
N ASP A 104 -10.20 0.01 -6.66
CA ASP A 104 -10.82 -1.15 -7.30
C ASP A 104 -11.77 -1.86 -6.32
N CYS A 105 -13.02 -2.08 -6.74
CA CYS A 105 -14.03 -2.81 -5.94
C CYS A 105 -14.03 -4.31 -6.26
N GLY A 106 -12.89 -4.85 -6.71
CA GLY A 106 -12.71 -6.23 -7.09
C GLY A 106 -12.77 -7.19 -5.91
N GLY A 107 -12.78 -8.48 -6.22
CA GLY A 107 -12.83 -9.53 -5.20
C GLY A 107 -11.53 -9.63 -4.38
N ALA A 108 -11.35 -10.80 -3.77
CA ALA A 108 -10.17 -11.09 -2.97
C ALA A 108 -8.85 -11.00 -3.75
N GLN A 109 -8.88 -11.01 -5.09
CA GLN A 109 -7.69 -10.88 -5.92
C GLN A 109 -7.88 -9.78 -6.98
N VAL A 110 -6.91 -8.88 -7.07
CA VAL A 110 -6.81 -7.85 -8.12
C VAL A 110 -5.46 -8.02 -8.82
N GLN A 111 -5.47 -8.01 -10.15
CA GLN A 111 -4.24 -7.96 -10.95
C GLN A 111 -4.39 -6.88 -12.02
N THR A 112 -3.49 -5.91 -12.00
CA THR A 112 -3.56 -4.75 -12.89
C THR A 112 -2.17 -4.22 -13.22
N THR A 113 -2.08 -3.54 -14.36
CA THR A 113 -0.85 -2.91 -14.81
C THR A 113 -1.02 -1.40 -14.71
N LEU A 114 -0.14 -0.75 -13.95
CA LEU A 114 -0.22 0.67 -13.63
C LEU A 114 0.94 1.44 -14.24
N ALA A 115 0.64 2.58 -14.85
CA ALA A 115 1.64 3.57 -15.22
C ALA A 115 1.71 4.62 -14.10
N LEU A 116 2.90 4.86 -13.56
CA LEU A 116 3.09 5.90 -12.56
C LEU A 116 3.11 7.29 -13.23
N PRO A 117 2.72 8.37 -12.52
CA PRO A 117 2.97 9.73 -12.97
C PRO A 117 4.46 9.91 -13.31
N LYS A 118 4.76 10.68 -14.35
CA LYS A 118 6.16 10.91 -14.74
C LYS A 118 6.85 11.76 -13.67
N LEU A 119 7.75 11.15 -12.93
CA LEU A 119 8.55 11.80 -11.90
C LEU A 119 9.83 12.39 -12.50
N HIS A 120 10.26 13.53 -11.96
CA HIS A 120 11.47 14.25 -12.39
C HIS A 120 12.65 14.09 -11.42
N ARG A 121 12.41 13.58 -10.20
CA ARG A 121 13.43 13.39 -9.17
C ARG A 121 13.51 11.91 -8.83
N LEU A 122 14.56 11.24 -9.32
CA LEU A 122 14.78 9.80 -9.16
C LEU A 122 16.21 9.52 -8.64
N PRO A 123 16.45 8.39 -7.95
CA PRO A 123 15.42 7.47 -7.47
C PRO A 123 14.55 8.10 -6.36
N LEU A 124 13.26 7.80 -6.36
CA LEU A 124 12.34 8.24 -5.29
C LEU A 124 12.10 7.06 -4.34
N ILE A 125 12.62 7.18 -3.11
CA ILE A 125 12.28 6.25 -2.02
C ILE A 125 11.21 6.93 -1.17
N THR A 126 10.00 6.37 -1.15
CA THR A 126 8.86 6.95 -0.43
C THR A 126 7.92 5.85 0.10
N ARG A 127 6.86 6.25 0.82
CA ARG A 127 5.88 5.32 1.35
C ARG A 127 4.78 5.03 0.34
N MET A 128 4.37 3.77 0.31
CA MET A 128 3.16 3.30 -0.32
C MET A 128 2.21 2.79 0.76
N ARG A 129 0.92 3.02 0.60
CA ARG A 129 -0.13 2.45 1.45
C ARG A 129 -1.06 1.59 0.62
N VAL A 130 -1.36 0.40 1.12
CA VAL A 130 -2.35 -0.51 0.56
C VAL A 130 -3.47 -0.67 1.57
N LEU A 131 -4.70 -0.45 1.14
CA LEU A 131 -5.90 -0.65 1.92
C LEU A 131 -6.74 -1.74 1.26
N ARG A 132 -7.35 -2.59 2.08
CA ARG A 132 -8.48 -3.43 1.70
C ARG A 132 -9.57 -3.32 2.75
N GLY A 133 -10.76 -2.84 2.40
CA GLY A 133 -11.83 -2.68 3.39
C GLY A 133 -13.05 -1.93 2.87
N ILE A 134 -13.93 -1.55 3.80
CA ILE A 134 -15.06 -0.66 3.52
C ILE A 134 -14.60 0.78 3.77
N VAL A 135 -14.59 1.60 2.73
CA VAL A 135 -14.15 3.01 2.80
C VAL A 135 -15.32 3.93 2.51
N PHE A 136 -15.55 4.93 3.37
CA PHE A 136 -16.68 5.87 3.24
C PHE A 136 -16.28 7.23 2.64
N HIS A 137 -14.99 7.45 2.36
CA HIS A 137 -14.45 8.76 1.99
C HIS A 137 -13.41 8.63 0.88
N TYR A 138 -13.21 9.73 0.16
CA TYR A 138 -12.20 9.82 -0.90
C TYR A 138 -10.78 9.88 -0.29
N ASP A 139 -10.56 10.67 0.78
CA ASP A 139 -9.25 10.75 1.45
C ASP A 139 -8.85 9.49 2.25
N GLU A 140 -7.57 9.42 2.66
CA GLU A 140 -7.07 8.42 3.61
C GLU A 140 -7.93 8.36 4.88
N PRO A 141 -8.53 7.19 5.20
CA PRO A 141 -9.40 7.07 6.36
C PRO A 141 -8.57 7.00 7.64
N GLN A 142 -8.99 7.71 8.70
CA GLN A 142 -8.44 7.51 10.04
C GLN A 142 -8.97 6.23 10.73
N THR A 143 -10.12 5.74 10.27
CA THR A 143 -10.78 4.56 10.84
C THR A 143 -11.48 3.77 9.74
N LEU A 144 -11.41 2.44 9.85
CA LEU A 144 -12.15 1.47 9.04
C LEU A 144 -13.15 0.72 9.90
N GLU A 145 -14.37 0.54 9.39
CA GLU A 145 -15.33 -0.39 10.01
C GLU A 145 -14.86 -1.84 9.86
N VAL A 146 -14.43 -2.20 8.65
CA VAL A 146 -13.93 -3.53 8.29
C VAL A 146 -12.74 -3.34 7.35
N GLY A 147 -11.64 -4.04 7.60
CA GLY A 147 -10.50 -4.05 6.69
C GLY A 147 -9.13 -3.95 7.34
N GLU A 148 -8.14 -3.86 6.47
CA GLU A 148 -6.73 -3.76 6.82
C GLU A 148 -6.03 -2.70 5.96
N VAL A 149 -5.02 -2.07 6.57
CA VAL A 149 -4.12 -1.10 5.95
C VAL A 149 -2.68 -1.54 6.19
N GLU A 150 -1.88 -1.55 5.13
CA GLU A 150 -0.47 -1.90 5.19
C GLU A 150 0.40 -0.84 4.52
N ASP A 151 1.44 -0.42 5.23
CA ASP A 151 2.41 0.55 4.74
C ASP A 151 3.70 -0.13 4.29
N TYR A 152 4.19 0.23 3.12
CA TYR A 152 5.39 -0.32 2.50
C TYR A 152 6.34 0.78 2.06
N THR A 153 7.62 0.46 1.88
CA THR A 153 8.53 1.35 1.16
C THR A 153 8.51 0.99 -0.33
N VAL A 154 8.45 2.01 -1.18
CA VAL A 154 8.69 1.86 -2.63
C VAL A 154 9.94 2.63 -3.03
N MET A 155 10.74 2.02 -3.91
CA MET A 155 11.87 2.65 -4.58
C MET A 155 11.53 2.75 -6.07
N ILE A 156 11.26 3.98 -6.52
CA ILE A 156 10.95 4.26 -7.92
C ILE A 156 12.25 4.60 -8.65
N LEU A 157 12.54 3.81 -9.67
CA LEU A 157 13.74 3.89 -10.51
C LEU A 157 13.40 4.53 -11.87
N GLU A 158 14.44 4.81 -12.67
CA GLU A 158 14.28 5.27 -14.06
C GLU A 158 13.55 4.26 -14.95
#